data_AF-A0A8T0CU23-F1
#
_entry.id   AF-A0A8T0CU23-F1
#
_cell.length_a   1.000
_cell.length_b   1.000
_cell.length_c   1.000
_cell.angle_alpha   90.00
_cell.angle_beta   90.00
_cell.angle_gamma   90.00
#
_symmetry.space_group_name_H-M   'P 1'
#
loop_
_entity.id
_entity.type
_entity.pdbx_description
1 polymer ?
#
loop_
_entity_poly.entity_id
_entity_poly.type
_entity_poly.pdbx_seq_one_letter_code
_entity_poly.pdbx_strand_id
1 'polypeptide(L)'
;MTTSLSDLAGNLKEVPWKAFFENQAVQAMIYVHFCGSWGHYTCLSWLPTYFSEELNLNLTEAAWVSILPPLASVFVTGVASQFADNLIANGVETTKVRKLCQTIAFLSPAVCMTLSSVDLGLAPWEVVGILTGGLALSSFALSGLYCTHQDISPEYASILLGITNTVGAVPGIVGVALTGYLLDLTHSWSLSLFAPSIFFYLTGTVVWLAFASSKPQNFSERD
;
A
#
# COMPACT_ATOMS: atom_id res chain seq x y z
N MET A 1 -38.63 -24.09 4.62
CA MET A 1 -37.80 -24.45 3.45
C MET A 1 -36.40 -24.73 3.97
N THR A 2 -35.99 -25.99 4.00
CA THR A 2 -34.62 -26.41 4.33
C THR A 2 -33.81 -26.42 3.06
N THR A 3 -33.07 -25.34 2.78
CA THR A 3 -32.10 -25.29 1.68
C THR A 3 -31.06 -26.38 1.93
N SER A 4 -30.94 -27.38 1.05
CA SER A 4 -29.99 -28.48 1.28
C SER A 4 -28.57 -28.00 1.01
N LEU A 5 -27.57 -28.61 1.66
CA LEU A 5 -26.15 -28.31 1.39
C LEU A 5 -25.77 -28.56 -0.09
N SER A 6 -26.49 -29.44 -0.78
CA SER A 6 -26.38 -29.66 -2.22
C SER A 6 -26.94 -28.51 -3.06
N ASP A 7 -27.97 -27.80 -2.59
CA ASP A 7 -28.50 -26.59 -3.26
C ASP A 7 -27.55 -25.38 -3.06
N LEU A 8 -26.84 -25.36 -1.93
CA LEU A 8 -25.75 -24.41 -1.67
C LEU A 8 -24.52 -24.72 -2.54
N ALA A 9 -24.14 -25.98 -2.68
CA ALA A 9 -23.03 -26.41 -3.52
C ALA A 9 -23.32 -26.23 -5.02
N GLY A 10 -24.56 -26.43 -5.46
CA GLY A 10 -24.99 -26.26 -6.85
C GLY A 10 -25.13 -24.80 -7.31
N ASN A 11 -25.07 -23.83 -6.38
CA ASN A 11 -25.08 -22.40 -6.67
C ASN A 11 -23.71 -21.72 -6.49
N LEU A 12 -22.66 -22.46 -6.15
CA LEU A 12 -21.30 -21.94 -6.18
C LEU A 12 -20.90 -21.82 -7.66
N LYS A 13 -21.12 -20.63 -8.25
CA LYS A 13 -20.49 -20.28 -9.51
C LYS A 13 -19.00 -20.60 -9.40
N GLU A 14 -18.48 -21.38 -10.34
CA GLU A 14 -17.06 -21.65 -10.40
C GLU A 14 -16.31 -20.31 -10.46
N VAL A 15 -15.23 -20.24 -9.68
CA VAL A 15 -14.45 -19.01 -9.58
C VAL A 15 -13.61 -18.88 -10.85
N PRO A 16 -13.75 -17.79 -11.63
CA PRO A 16 -13.12 -17.65 -12.93
C PRO A 16 -11.65 -17.23 -12.79
N TRP A 17 -10.81 -18.13 -12.24
CA TRP A 17 -9.40 -17.86 -11.90
C TRP A 17 -8.60 -17.31 -13.09
N LYS A 18 -8.76 -17.94 -14.27
CA LYS A 18 -8.06 -17.51 -15.48
C LYS A 18 -8.41 -16.07 -15.85
N ALA A 19 -9.69 -15.70 -15.77
CA ALA A 19 -10.15 -14.35 -16.09
C ALA A 19 -9.59 -13.30 -15.10
N PHE A 20 -9.41 -13.65 -13.82
CA PHE A 20 -8.77 -12.75 -12.86
C PHE A 20 -7.31 -12.47 -13.23
N PHE A 21 -6.54 -13.52 -13.52
CA PHE A 21 -5.12 -13.35 -13.83
C PHE A 21 -4.85 -12.78 -15.22
N GLU A 22 -5.79 -12.85 -16.15
CA GLU A 22 -5.70 -12.20 -17.47
C GLU A 22 -6.18 -10.73 -17.44
N ASN A 23 -6.94 -10.31 -16.43
CA ASN A 23 -7.45 -8.95 -16.34
C ASN A 23 -6.36 -7.95 -15.92
N GLN A 24 -6.12 -6.94 -16.77
CA GLN A 24 -5.08 -5.93 -16.53
C GLN A 24 -5.28 -5.11 -15.25
N ALA A 25 -6.52 -4.80 -14.87
CA ALA A 25 -6.80 -4.05 -13.64
C ALA A 25 -6.50 -4.88 -12.38
N VAL A 26 -6.80 -6.18 -12.42
CA VAL A 26 -6.47 -7.11 -11.33
C VAL A 26 -4.95 -7.29 -11.22
N GLN A 27 -4.24 -7.45 -12.35
CA GLN A 27 -2.78 -7.50 -12.37
C GLN A 27 -2.15 -6.22 -11.79
N ALA A 28 -2.69 -5.05 -12.14
CA ALA A 28 -2.24 -3.77 -11.59
C ALA A 28 -2.46 -3.70 -10.06
N MET A 29 -3.60 -4.17 -9.56
CA MET A 29 -3.87 -4.26 -8.13
C MET A 29 -2.91 -5.19 -7.41
N ILE A 30 -2.59 -6.37 -7.97
CA ILE A 30 -1.64 -7.32 -7.39
C ILE A 30 -0.27 -6.65 -7.24
N TYR A 31 0.23 -6.03 -8.31
CA TYR A 31 1.52 -5.35 -8.29
C TYR A 31 1.55 -4.17 -7.32
N VAL A 32 0.49 -3.37 -7.28
CA VAL A 32 0.41 -2.21 -6.39
C VAL A 32 0.30 -2.64 -4.93
N HIS A 33 -0.42 -3.71 -4.61
CA HIS A 33 -0.44 -4.25 -3.25
C HIS A 33 0.96 -4.70 -2.83
N PHE A 34 1.69 -5.39 -3.71
CA PHE A 34 3.10 -5.75 -3.47
C PHE A 34 3.97 -4.51 -3.18
N CYS A 35 3.88 -3.47 -4.02
CA CYS A 35 4.68 -2.26 -3.87
C CYS A 35 4.38 -1.51 -2.56
N GLY A 36 3.09 -1.37 -2.23
CA GLY A 36 2.65 -0.71 -0.99
C GLY A 36 3.08 -1.49 0.24
N SER A 37 2.92 -2.81 0.21
CA SER A 37 3.35 -3.69 1.31
C SER A 37 4.86 -3.72 1.49
N TRP A 38 5.64 -3.53 0.43
CA TRP A 38 7.09 -3.40 0.55
C TRP A 38 7.47 -2.26 1.48
N GLY A 39 7.08 -1.04 1.15
CA GLY A 39 7.40 0.12 1.98
C GLY A 39 6.76 0.04 3.37
N HIS A 40 5.55 -0.53 3.48
CA HIS A 40 4.89 -0.69 4.79
C HIS A 40 5.66 -1.64 5.72
N TYR A 41 6.00 -2.85 5.26
CA TYR A 41 6.65 -3.84 6.11
C TYR A 41 8.11 -3.52 6.38
N THR A 42 8.87 -3.00 5.40
CA THR A 42 10.27 -2.61 5.64
C THR A 42 10.35 -1.47 6.65
N CYS A 43 9.47 -0.47 6.56
CA CYS A 43 9.39 0.58 7.57
C CYS A 43 8.96 0.02 8.93
N LEU A 44 7.92 -0.83 8.97
CA LEU A 44 7.46 -1.42 10.23
C LEU A 44 8.58 -2.17 10.96
N SER A 45 9.45 -2.87 10.22
CA SER A 45 10.56 -3.62 10.80
C SER A 45 11.78 -2.77 11.16
N TRP A 46 12.15 -1.81 10.32
CA TRP A 46 13.44 -1.13 10.40
C TRP A 46 13.38 0.31 10.94
N LEU A 47 12.18 0.92 11.00
CA LEU A 47 12.03 2.31 11.45
C LEU A 47 12.50 2.55 12.90
N PRO A 48 12.28 1.64 13.87
CA PRO A 48 12.82 1.81 15.23
C PRO A 48 14.35 1.83 15.25
N THR A 49 15.01 0.97 14.49
CA THR A 49 16.46 0.93 14.39
C THR A 49 16.99 2.19 13.69
N TYR A 50 16.37 2.59 12.58
CA TYR A 50 16.68 3.83 11.88
C TYR A 50 16.63 5.05 12.81
N PHE A 51 15.53 5.20 13.57
CA PHE A 51 15.40 6.29 14.54
C PHE A 51 16.39 6.21 15.69
N SER A 52 16.73 5.00 16.16
CA SER A 52 17.76 4.84 17.19
C SER A 52 19.11 5.35 16.71
N GLU A 53 19.51 5.01 15.49
CA GLU A 53 20.79 5.41 14.91
C GLU A 53 20.83 6.91 14.55
N GLU A 54 19.80 7.43 13.88
CA GLU A 54 19.77 8.84 13.43
C GLU A 54 19.56 9.84 14.57
N LEU A 55 18.70 9.51 15.54
CA LEU A 55 18.40 10.40 16.67
C LEU A 55 19.37 10.19 17.85
N ASN A 56 20.28 9.21 17.76
CA ASN A 56 21.11 8.75 18.87
C ASN A 56 20.28 8.41 20.12
N LEU A 57 19.08 7.85 19.92
CA LEU A 57 18.19 7.42 20.99
C LEU A 57 18.49 5.97 21.38
N ASN A 58 18.18 5.60 22.62
CA ASN A 58 18.13 4.18 22.94
C ASN A 58 16.95 3.51 22.19
N LEU A 59 17.04 2.19 22.01
CA LEU A 59 16.06 1.46 21.23
C LEU A 59 14.64 1.56 21.79
N THR A 60 14.48 1.67 23.11
CA THR A 60 13.16 1.82 23.75
C THR A 60 12.51 3.16 23.41
N GLU A 61 13.27 4.26 23.46
CA GLU A 61 12.80 5.59 23.05
C GLU A 61 12.49 5.63 21.55
N ALA A 62 13.36 5.08 20.72
CA ALA A 62 13.13 5.01 19.28
C ALA A 62 11.89 4.18 18.91
N ALA A 63 11.60 3.11 19.67
CA ALA A 63 10.37 2.35 19.52
C ALA A 63 9.13 3.19 19.86
N TRP A 64 9.17 4.03 20.90
CA TRP A 64 8.09 4.98 21.20
C TRP A 64 7.90 6.01 20.09
N VAL A 65 8.99 6.55 19.53
CA VAL A 65 8.92 7.49 18.39
C VAL A 65 8.33 6.81 17.15
N SER A 66 8.61 5.52 16.94
CA SER A 66 8.08 4.73 15.81
C SER A 66 6.58 4.45 15.88
N ILE A 67 5.90 4.80 16.99
CA ILE A 67 4.45 4.74 17.10
C ILE A 67 3.79 5.99 16.48
N LEU A 68 4.53 7.08 16.26
CA LEU A 68 3.98 8.31 15.68
C LEU A 68 3.37 8.09 14.27
N PRO A 69 4.03 7.39 13.31
CA PRO A 69 3.44 7.13 12.00
C PRO A 69 2.11 6.36 12.03
N PRO A 70 1.96 5.22 12.72
CA PRO A 70 0.67 4.53 12.77
C PRO A 70 -0.40 5.34 13.52
N LEU A 71 -0.04 6.12 14.55
CA LEU A 71 -1.02 7.02 15.19
C LEU A 71 -1.50 8.13 14.23
N ALA A 72 -0.58 8.78 13.53
CA ALA A 72 -0.93 9.80 12.53
C ALA A 72 -1.79 9.19 11.39
N SER A 73 -1.48 7.97 10.98
CA SER A 73 -2.24 7.19 9.98
C SER A 73 -3.72 7.01 10.37
N VAL A 74 -4.01 6.80 11.66
CA VAL A 74 -5.40 6.69 12.15
C VAL A 74 -6.19 7.97 11.87
N PHE A 75 -5.62 9.13 12.15
CA PHE A 75 -6.27 10.42 11.88
C PHE A 75 -6.41 10.68 10.37
N VAL A 76 -5.36 10.42 9.60
CA VAL A 76 -5.36 10.63 8.15
C VAL A 76 -6.36 9.71 7.45
N THR A 77 -6.57 8.49 7.94
CA THR A 77 -7.56 7.56 7.38
C THR A 77 -8.98 8.15 7.36
N GLY A 78 -9.38 8.85 8.42
CA GLY A 78 -10.67 9.53 8.49
C GLY A 78 -10.80 10.65 7.46
N VAL A 79 -9.74 11.46 7.33
CA VAL A 79 -9.68 12.55 6.34
C VAL A 79 -9.68 12.00 4.91
N ALA A 80 -8.90 10.95 4.65
CA ALA A 80 -8.75 10.34 3.33
C ALA A 80 -10.08 9.75 2.82
N SER A 81 -10.78 9.02 3.69
CA SER A 81 -12.09 8.43 3.37
C SER A 81 -13.11 9.52 3.06
N GLN A 82 -13.25 10.52 3.93
CA GLN A 82 -14.18 11.62 3.72
C GLN A 82 -13.84 12.45 2.47
N PHE A 83 -12.56 12.66 2.20
CA PHE A 83 -12.09 13.32 0.98
C PHE A 83 -12.51 12.55 -0.28
N ALA A 84 -12.27 11.24 -0.31
CA ALA A 84 -12.63 10.39 -1.44
C ALA A 84 -14.14 10.38 -1.67
N ASP A 85 -14.92 10.19 -0.60
CA ASP A 85 -16.39 10.12 -0.67
C ASP A 85 -17.00 11.45 -1.14
N ASN A 86 -16.47 12.57 -0.67
CA ASN A 86 -16.90 13.90 -1.14
C ASN A 86 -16.63 14.10 -2.63
N LEU A 87 -15.48 13.67 -3.15
CA LEU A 87 -15.19 13.79 -4.59
C LEU A 87 -16.14 12.94 -5.43
N ILE A 88 -16.42 11.72 -4.99
CA ILE A 88 -17.37 10.82 -5.67
C ILE A 88 -18.79 11.41 -5.62
N ALA A 89 -19.22 11.93 -4.47
CA ALA A 89 -20.53 12.56 -4.31
C ALA A 89 -20.71 13.82 -5.19
N ASN A 90 -19.62 14.54 -5.46
CA ASN A 90 -19.60 15.69 -6.38
C ASN A 90 -19.51 15.29 -7.87
N GLY A 91 -19.60 13.99 -8.20
CA GLY A 91 -19.66 13.49 -9.57
C GLY A 91 -18.30 13.22 -10.23
N VAL A 92 -17.20 13.22 -9.47
CA VAL A 92 -15.91 12.76 -10.00
C VAL A 92 -15.94 11.25 -10.20
N GLU A 93 -15.48 10.77 -11.35
CA GLU A 93 -15.41 9.34 -11.66
C GLU A 93 -14.64 8.56 -10.59
N THR A 94 -15.22 7.48 -10.07
CA THR A 94 -14.62 6.61 -9.04
C THR A 94 -13.19 6.21 -9.38
N THR A 95 -12.93 5.78 -10.62
CA THR A 95 -11.57 5.43 -11.09
C THR A 95 -10.57 6.57 -10.89
N LYS A 96 -10.96 7.82 -11.17
CA LYS A 96 -10.09 8.99 -11.00
C LYS A 96 -9.81 9.24 -9.53
N VAL A 97 -10.82 9.11 -8.67
CA VAL A 97 -10.67 9.27 -7.22
C VAL A 97 -9.76 8.17 -6.66
N ARG A 98 -9.97 6.90 -7.02
CA ARG A 98 -9.09 5.78 -6.60
C ARG A 98 -7.65 5.96 -7.09
N LYS A 99 -7.46 6.45 -8.32
CA LYS A 99 -6.14 6.82 -8.87
C LYS A 99 -5.49 7.94 -8.08
N LEU A 100 -6.23 9.00 -7.76
CA LEU A 100 -5.72 10.12 -6.98
C LEU A 100 -5.31 9.68 -5.57
N CYS A 101 -6.19 8.98 -4.84
CA CYS A 101 -5.91 8.48 -3.51
C CYS A 101 -4.67 7.58 -3.48
N GLN A 102 -4.57 6.63 -4.39
CA GLN A 102 -3.39 5.75 -4.44
C GLN A 102 -2.10 6.50 -4.83
N THR A 103 -2.22 7.51 -5.69
CA THR A 103 -1.07 8.36 -6.05
C THR A 103 -0.57 9.14 -4.85
N ILE A 104 -1.48 9.74 -4.07
CA ILE A 104 -1.13 10.39 -2.80
C ILE A 104 -0.45 9.37 -1.88
N ALA A 105 -1.02 8.17 -1.76
CA ALA A 105 -0.53 7.15 -0.85
C ALA A 105 0.91 6.67 -1.14
N PHE A 106 1.35 6.73 -2.40
CA PHE A 106 2.67 6.27 -2.82
C PHE A 106 3.67 7.41 -3.01
N LEU A 107 3.24 8.52 -3.61
CA LEU A 107 4.13 9.65 -3.82
C LEU A 107 4.48 10.37 -2.52
N SER A 108 3.57 10.42 -1.54
CA SER A 108 3.87 11.07 -0.25
C SER A 108 5.03 10.39 0.50
N PRO A 109 5.02 9.07 0.81
CA PRO A 109 6.18 8.45 1.45
C PRO A 109 7.42 8.47 0.54
N ALA A 110 7.29 8.35 -0.79
CA ALA A 110 8.43 8.41 -1.70
C ALA A 110 9.14 9.78 -1.65
N VAL A 111 8.38 10.88 -1.67
CA VAL A 111 8.94 12.23 -1.56
C VAL A 111 9.56 12.43 -0.17
N CYS A 112 8.86 12.04 0.89
CA CYS A 112 9.39 12.15 2.25
C CYS A 112 10.69 11.37 2.45
N MET A 113 10.75 10.11 1.99
CA MET A 113 11.97 9.29 2.03
C MET A 113 13.10 9.89 1.18
N THR A 114 12.78 10.49 0.04
CA THR A 114 13.78 11.17 -0.79
C THR A 114 14.36 12.37 -0.05
N LEU A 115 13.51 13.21 0.57
CA LEU A 115 13.92 14.35 1.38
C LEU A 115 14.75 13.93 2.60
N SER A 116 14.42 12.80 3.22
CA SER A 116 15.19 12.22 4.32
C SER A 116 16.50 11.55 3.87
N SER A 117 16.66 11.27 2.57
CA SER A 117 17.88 10.65 2.02
C SER A 117 18.93 11.67 1.58
N VAL A 118 18.54 12.92 1.36
CA VAL A 118 19.45 13.98 0.93
C VAL A 118 19.94 14.78 2.13
N ASP A 119 21.22 15.12 2.14
CA ASP A 119 21.80 15.96 3.19
C ASP A 119 21.36 17.42 3.01
N LEU A 120 20.20 17.73 3.59
CA LEU A 120 19.61 19.06 3.62
C LEU A 120 19.95 19.82 4.91
N GLY A 121 20.79 19.26 5.79
CA GLY A 121 21.08 19.83 7.10
C GLY A 121 19.87 19.89 8.05
N LEU A 122 18.89 19.00 7.83
CA LEU A 122 17.69 18.90 8.68
C LEU A 122 18.05 18.37 10.07
N ALA A 123 17.40 18.90 11.09
CA ALA A 123 17.50 18.34 12.42
C ALA A 123 16.86 16.94 12.46
N PRO A 124 17.38 16.00 13.26
CA PRO A 124 16.84 14.64 13.35
C PRO A 124 15.33 14.57 13.61
N TRP A 125 14.79 15.45 14.46
CA TRP A 125 13.35 15.51 14.73
C TRP A 125 12.50 15.99 13.55
N GLU A 126 13.07 16.81 12.65
CA GLU A 126 12.41 17.23 11.42
C GLU A 126 12.28 16.04 10.46
N VAL A 127 13.32 15.20 10.38
CA VAL A 127 13.30 13.95 9.59
C VAL A 127 12.20 13.01 10.08
N VAL A 128 12.07 12.83 11.40
CA VAL A 128 10.98 12.05 12.01
C VAL A 128 9.62 12.62 11.62
N GLY A 129 9.45 13.94 11.69
CA GLY A 129 8.20 14.60 11.32
C GLY A 129 7.83 14.41 9.84
N ILE A 130 8.81 14.56 8.95
CA ILE A 130 8.65 14.36 7.50
C ILE A 130 8.27 12.92 7.18
N LEU A 131 8.99 11.94 7.74
CA LEU A 131 8.68 10.52 7.54
C LEU A 131 7.32 10.18 8.13
N THR A 132 7.01 10.63 9.35
CA THR A 132 5.70 10.42 9.98
C THR A 132 4.56 10.95 9.11
N GLY A 133 4.70 12.16 8.56
CA GLY A 133 3.72 12.74 7.65
C GLY A 133 3.55 11.95 6.36
N GLY A 134 4.66 11.56 5.72
CA GLY A 134 4.64 10.76 4.49
C GLY A 134 4.00 9.38 4.68
N LEU A 135 4.40 8.66 5.73
CA LEU A 135 3.81 7.37 6.08
C LEU A 135 2.33 7.50 6.48
N ALA A 136 1.94 8.57 7.18
CA ALA A 136 0.53 8.79 7.52
C ALA A 136 -0.33 9.03 6.27
N LEU A 137 0.19 9.80 5.30
CA LEU A 137 -0.48 10.01 4.01
C LEU A 137 -0.58 8.72 3.17
N SER A 138 0.23 7.70 3.43
CA SER A 138 0.07 6.39 2.80
C SER A 138 -1.26 5.71 3.15
N SER A 139 -1.95 6.14 4.21
CA SER A 139 -3.31 5.67 4.55
C SER A 139 -4.36 5.96 3.47
N PHE A 140 -4.10 6.88 2.54
CA PHE A 140 -4.97 7.06 1.36
C PHE A 140 -5.10 5.80 0.50
N ALA A 141 -4.20 4.80 0.66
CA ALA A 141 -4.31 3.50 0.00
C ALA A 141 -5.60 2.75 0.39
N LEU A 142 -6.15 2.98 1.58
CA LEU A 142 -7.44 2.40 2.00
C LEU A 142 -8.58 2.86 1.08
N SER A 143 -8.62 4.16 0.77
CA SER A 143 -9.60 4.73 -0.16
C SER A 143 -9.23 4.55 -1.63
N GLY A 144 -7.98 4.15 -1.93
CA GLY A 144 -7.46 3.86 -3.26
C GLY A 144 -7.57 2.37 -3.62
N LEU A 145 -6.53 1.60 -3.30
CA LEU A 145 -6.43 0.17 -3.59
C LEU A 145 -7.55 -0.66 -2.95
N TYR A 146 -7.82 -0.50 -1.65
CA TYR A 146 -8.71 -1.44 -0.94
C TYR A 146 -10.15 -1.33 -1.44
N CYS A 147 -10.70 -0.12 -1.59
CA CYS A 147 -12.03 0.09 -2.18
C CYS A 147 -12.14 -0.44 -3.63
N THR A 148 -11.04 -0.42 -4.40
CA THR A 148 -11.06 -0.84 -5.82
C THR A 148 -11.48 -2.31 -5.99
N HIS A 149 -11.22 -3.19 -5.00
CA HIS A 149 -11.66 -4.59 -5.06
C HIS A 149 -13.18 -4.70 -5.16
N GLN A 150 -13.90 -3.91 -4.36
CA GLN A 150 -15.37 -3.86 -4.38
C GLN A 150 -15.90 -3.13 -5.60
N ASP A 151 -15.21 -2.06 -6.05
CA ASP A 151 -15.61 -1.31 -7.25
C ASP A 151 -15.54 -2.17 -8.53
N ILE A 152 -14.53 -3.05 -8.63
CA ILE A 152 -14.33 -3.95 -9.78
C ILE A 152 -15.35 -5.10 -9.79
N SER A 153 -15.53 -5.77 -8.65
CA SER A 153 -16.53 -6.85 -8.55
C SER A 153 -16.97 -7.02 -7.11
N PRO A 154 -18.20 -6.60 -6.76
CA PRO A 154 -18.75 -6.84 -5.44
C PRO A 154 -18.87 -8.34 -5.11
N GLU A 155 -19.14 -9.18 -6.12
CA GLU A 155 -19.28 -10.64 -6.00
C GLU A 155 -17.96 -11.32 -5.61
N TYR A 156 -16.84 -10.89 -6.21
CA TYR A 156 -15.53 -11.50 -6.01
C TYR A 156 -14.57 -10.65 -5.18
N ALA A 157 -15.04 -9.57 -4.55
CA ALA A 157 -14.21 -8.59 -3.84
C ALA A 157 -13.27 -9.25 -2.81
N SER A 158 -13.81 -10.16 -1.99
CA SER A 158 -13.04 -10.87 -0.96
C SER A 158 -11.99 -11.81 -1.55
N ILE A 159 -12.29 -12.46 -2.68
CA ILE A 159 -11.34 -13.35 -3.38
C ILE A 159 -10.21 -12.51 -3.98
N LEU A 160 -10.55 -11.42 -4.67
CA LEU A 160 -9.58 -10.50 -5.23
C LEU A 160 -8.68 -9.91 -4.13
N LEU A 161 -9.25 -9.51 -3.00
CA LEU A 161 -8.47 -9.01 -1.86
C LEU A 161 -7.56 -10.10 -1.28
N GLY A 162 -8.04 -11.34 -1.18
CA GLY A 162 -7.21 -12.48 -0.76
C GLY A 162 -6.02 -12.70 -1.68
N ILE A 163 -6.22 -12.65 -3.01
CA ILE A 163 -5.15 -12.78 -4.01
C ILE A 163 -4.13 -11.66 -3.84
N THR A 164 -4.57 -10.41 -3.83
CA THR A 164 -3.64 -9.27 -3.75
C THR A 164 -2.92 -9.23 -2.39
N ASN A 165 -3.60 -9.56 -1.30
CA ASN A 165 -3.00 -9.60 0.04
C ASN A 165 -1.99 -10.74 0.19
N THR A 166 -2.23 -11.90 -0.44
CA THR A 166 -1.25 -13.01 -0.45
C THR A 166 0.06 -12.56 -1.10
N VAL A 167 -0.02 -11.91 -2.26
CA VAL A 167 1.17 -11.34 -2.92
C VAL A 167 1.75 -10.19 -2.10
N GLY A 168 0.88 -9.38 -1.48
CA GLY A 168 1.23 -8.31 -0.56
C GLY A 168 1.97 -8.78 0.69
N ALA A 169 1.89 -10.05 1.11
CA ALA A 169 2.65 -10.57 2.25
C ALA A 169 4.12 -10.89 1.92
N VAL A 170 4.43 -11.14 0.64
CA VAL A 170 5.78 -11.53 0.19
C VAL A 170 6.87 -10.51 0.56
N PRO A 171 6.66 -9.18 0.39
CA PRO A 171 7.61 -8.17 0.83
C PRO A 171 7.95 -8.19 2.32
N GLY A 172 7.05 -8.67 3.19
CA GLY A 172 7.35 -8.80 4.62
C GLY A 172 8.45 -9.82 4.91
N ILE A 173 8.58 -10.83 4.05
CA ILE A 173 9.64 -11.85 4.15
C ILE A 173 10.89 -11.36 3.41
N VAL A 174 10.73 -11.03 2.13
CA VAL A 174 11.86 -10.74 1.24
C VAL A 174 12.41 -9.34 1.46
N GLY A 175 11.54 -8.34 1.57
CA GLY A 175 11.93 -6.93 1.70
C GLY A 175 12.63 -6.64 3.03
N VAL A 176 12.14 -7.20 4.12
CA VAL A 176 12.77 -7.03 5.45
C VAL A 176 14.17 -7.65 5.46
N ALA A 177 14.32 -8.88 4.97
CA ALA A 177 15.61 -9.56 4.89
C ALA A 177 16.58 -8.85 3.94
N LEU A 178 16.11 -8.41 2.77
CA LEU A 178 16.93 -7.67 1.80
C LEU A 178 17.40 -6.34 2.37
N THR A 179 16.54 -5.61 3.09
CA THR A 179 16.92 -4.34 3.74
C THR A 179 18.06 -4.56 4.72
N GLY A 180 18.00 -5.60 5.56
CA GLY A 180 19.09 -5.94 6.48
C GLY A 180 20.40 -6.27 5.74
N TYR A 181 20.33 -7.12 4.71
CA TYR A 181 21.49 -7.46 3.89
C TYR A 181 22.12 -6.24 3.21
N LEU A 182 21.30 -5.34 2.65
CA LEU A 182 21.78 -4.12 2.02
C LEU A 182 22.38 -3.16 3.06
N LEU A 183 21.82 -3.08 4.26
CA LEU A 183 22.34 -2.24 5.33
C LEU A 183 23.72 -2.72 5.78
N ASP A 184 23.91 -4.04 5.92
CA ASP A 184 25.22 -4.63 6.27
C ASP A 184 26.29 -4.35 5.21
N LEU A 185 25.92 -4.29 3.94
CA LEU A 185 26.84 -4.03 2.84
C LEU A 185 27.15 -2.54 2.61
N THR A 186 26.13 -1.69 2.74
CA THR A 186 26.22 -0.28 2.33
C THR A 186 26.41 0.67 3.50
N HIS A 187 26.09 0.24 4.72
CA HIS A 187 26.04 1.07 5.93
C HIS A 187 25.23 2.36 5.74
N SER A 188 24.21 2.33 4.87
CA SER A 188 23.42 3.50 4.50
C SER A 188 21.94 3.16 4.43
N TRP A 189 21.15 3.82 5.28
CA TRP A 189 19.68 3.74 5.29
C TRP A 189 19.04 4.23 3.98
N SER A 190 19.66 5.23 3.34
CA SER A 190 19.21 5.75 2.06
C SER A 190 19.23 4.68 0.97
N LEU A 191 20.27 3.84 0.94
CA LEU A 191 20.41 2.78 -0.04
C LEU A 191 19.69 1.49 0.35
N SER A 192 19.64 1.16 1.64
CA SER A 192 19.08 -0.11 2.12
C SER A 192 17.56 -0.08 2.27
N LEU A 193 17.02 1.00 2.85
CA LEU A 193 15.61 1.12 3.19
C LEU A 193 14.86 2.04 2.22
N PHE A 194 15.39 3.25 1.98
CA PHE A 194 14.66 4.27 1.23
C PHE A 194 14.67 4.02 -0.27
N ALA A 195 15.82 3.73 -0.90
CA ALA A 195 15.90 3.55 -2.34
C ALA A 195 15.01 2.41 -2.89
N PRO A 196 14.97 1.20 -2.30
CA PRO A 196 14.05 0.15 -2.76
C PRO A 196 12.58 0.53 -2.55
N SER A 197 12.26 1.15 -1.42
CA SER A 197 10.89 1.58 -1.12
C SER A 197 10.41 2.67 -2.09
N ILE A 198 11.24 3.69 -2.36
CA ILE A 198 10.99 4.73 -3.36
C ILE A 198 10.80 4.11 -4.74
N PHE A 199 11.67 3.18 -5.14
CA PHE A 199 11.55 2.49 -6.42
C PHE A 199 10.17 1.83 -6.57
N PHE A 200 9.76 1.01 -5.60
CA PHE A 200 8.46 0.34 -5.65
C PHE A 200 7.27 1.30 -5.57
N TYR A 201 7.36 2.37 -4.79
CA TYR A 201 6.31 3.39 -4.76
C TYR A 201 6.16 4.06 -6.14
N LEU A 202 7.26 4.46 -6.78
CA LEU A 202 7.23 5.13 -8.08
C LEU A 202 6.72 4.19 -9.19
N THR A 203 7.26 2.97 -9.28
CA THR A 203 6.80 2.00 -10.29
C THR A 203 5.36 1.60 -10.05
N GLY A 204 4.97 1.41 -8.78
CA GLY A 204 3.59 1.16 -8.37
C GLY A 204 2.65 2.28 -8.80
N THR A 205 3.03 3.55 -8.61
CA THR A 205 2.25 4.71 -9.09
C THR A 205 2.10 4.69 -10.60
N VAL A 206 3.17 4.45 -11.35
CA VAL A 206 3.12 4.39 -12.82
C VAL A 206 2.17 3.30 -13.30
N VAL A 207 2.30 2.09 -12.76
CA VAL A 207 1.44 0.95 -13.11
C VAL A 207 -0.02 1.23 -12.72
N TRP A 208 -0.27 1.80 -11.55
CA TRP A 208 -1.62 2.16 -11.10
C TRP A 208 -2.28 3.18 -12.03
N LEU A 209 -1.56 4.24 -12.38
CA LEU A 209 -2.08 5.28 -13.26
C LEU A 209 -2.35 4.76 -14.67
N ALA A 210 -1.49 3.88 -15.18
CA ALA A 210 -1.63 3.29 -16.51
C ALA A 210 -2.78 2.27 -16.59
N PHE A 211 -2.88 1.34 -15.64
CA PHE A 211 -3.68 0.12 -15.82
C PHE A 211 -4.84 -0.04 -14.83
N ALA A 212 -4.88 0.70 -13.72
CA ALA A 212 -5.98 0.56 -12.76
C ALA A 212 -7.31 1.07 -13.34
N SER A 213 -8.39 0.37 -12.99
CA SER A 213 -9.76 0.71 -13.35
C SER A 213 -10.68 0.37 -12.18
N SER A 214 -11.60 1.26 -11.83
CA SER A 214 -12.62 1.02 -10.80
C SER A 214 -14.01 0.90 -11.41
N LYS A 215 -14.07 0.56 -12.70
CA LYS A 215 -15.32 0.22 -13.38
C LYS A 215 -15.63 -1.27 -13.17
N PRO A 216 -16.91 -1.64 -12.94
CA PRO A 216 -17.29 -3.03 -12.80
C PRO A 216 -16.76 -3.89 -13.96
N GLN A 217 -16.11 -5.00 -13.63
CA GLN A 217 -15.57 -5.96 -14.60
C GLN A 217 -16.44 -7.22 -14.59
N ASN A 218 -16.81 -7.69 -15.77
CA ASN A 218 -17.49 -8.98 -15.92
C ASN A 218 -16.45 -10.09 -16.09
N PHE A 219 -16.37 -10.97 -15.10
CA PHE A 219 -15.48 -12.13 -15.09
C PHE A 219 -16.17 -13.41 -15.56
N SER A 220 -17.19 -13.31 -16.42
CA SER A 220 -17.84 -14.49 -17.01
C SER A 220 -16.80 -15.35 -17.73
N GLU A 221 -16.85 -16.66 -17.52
CA GLU A 221 -16.01 -17.62 -18.23
C GLU A 221 -16.13 -17.37 -19.74
N ARG A 222 -15.00 -17.05 -20.37
CA ARG A 222 -14.88 -17.16 -21.81
C ARG A 222 -14.65 -18.64 -22.08
N ASP A 223 -15.64 -19.27 -22.75
CA ASP A 223 -15.55 -20.62 -23.31
C ASP A 223 -14.23 -20.85 -24.07
#